data_AF-A0A1J5MZK8-F1
#
_entry.id   AF-A0A1J5MZK8-F1
#
_cell.length_a   1.000
_cell.length_b   1.000
_cell.length_c   1.000
_cell.angle_alpha   90.00
_cell.angle_beta   90.00
_cell.angle_gamma   90.00
#
_symmetry.space_group_name_H-M   'P 1'
#
loop_
_entity.id
_entity.type
_entity.pdbx_description
1 polymer ?
#
loop_
_entity_poly.entity_id
_entity_poly.type
_entity_poly.pdbx_seq_one_letter_code
_entity_poly.pdbx_strand_id
1 'polypeptide(L)'
;MKEFIPRPDTKEKSFHGLLIVGGLAGIIEGSVRYGLTLHTAFPGMLLTLLGAFFGGFTGFFLKDCFRAVRGMKPYRGVNNDGWMMGGFMGTLVGTLFQVAVSPDGTNLIIGSIVGAYIGAACGAMPDEFVTPILGRMEEKASDRP
;
A
#
# COMPACT_ATOMS: atom_id res chain seq x y z
N MET A 1 -0.79 13.72 32.55
CA MET A 1 -1.69 13.01 31.61
C MET A 1 -1.09 13.10 30.21
N LYS A 2 -0.17 12.20 29.88
CA LYS A 2 0.45 11.94 28.56
C LYS A 2 0.47 10.41 28.53
N GLU A 3 -0.10 9.64 27.61
CA GLU A 3 -0.66 9.80 26.27
C GLU A 3 -1.93 8.90 26.24
N PHE A 4 -3.08 9.37 25.75
CA PHE A 4 -4.28 8.51 25.56
C PHE A 4 -4.52 8.17 24.08
N ILE A 5 -3.63 8.62 23.19
CA ILE A 5 -3.70 8.35 21.75
C ILE A 5 -2.62 7.32 21.44
N PRO A 6 -2.98 6.06 21.15
CA PRO A 6 -2.01 5.07 20.70
C PRO A 6 -1.33 5.58 19.43
N ARG A 7 0.01 5.48 19.36
CA ARG A 7 0.74 5.84 18.16
C ARG A 7 0.42 4.81 17.08
N PRO A 8 0.03 5.24 15.87
CA PRO A 8 -0.31 4.31 14.82
C PRO A 8 0.92 3.51 14.40
N ASP A 9 0.73 2.21 14.27
CA ASP A 9 1.75 1.28 13.80
C ASP A 9 2.10 1.60 12.33
N THR A 10 3.27 1.16 11.86
CA THR A 10 3.75 1.31 10.48
C THR A 10 2.73 0.78 9.46
N LYS A 11 2.07 -0.33 9.78
CA LYS A 11 0.96 -0.85 8.98
C LYS A 11 -0.20 0.13 8.88
N GLU A 12 -0.66 0.68 9.99
CA GLU A 12 -1.80 1.62 10.01
C GLU A 12 -1.45 2.91 9.25
N LYS A 13 -0.22 3.41 9.43
CA LYS A 13 0.29 4.56 8.66
C LYS A 13 0.30 4.26 7.16
N SER A 14 0.76 3.08 6.77
CA SER A 14 0.79 2.66 5.36
C SER A 14 -0.63 2.50 4.80
N PHE A 15 -1.55 1.92 5.57
CA PHE A 15 -2.95 1.81 5.20
C PHE A 15 -3.60 3.19 4.99
N HIS A 16 -3.43 4.12 5.93
CA HIS A 16 -3.94 5.48 5.78
C HIS A 16 -3.28 6.22 4.62
N GLY A 17 -1.96 6.06 4.43
CA GLY A 17 -1.24 6.62 3.30
C GLY A 17 -1.80 6.11 1.96
N LEU A 18 -2.07 4.81 1.86
CA LEU A 18 -2.67 4.21 0.67
C LEU A 18 -4.05 4.81 0.36
N LEU A 19 -4.89 4.96 1.38
CA LEU A 19 -6.21 5.58 1.23
C LEU A 19 -6.08 7.05 0.82
N ILE A 20 -5.22 7.82 1.47
CA ILE A 20 -5.03 9.25 1.16
C ILE A 20 -4.60 9.41 -0.30
N VAL A 21 -3.61 8.65 -0.77
CA VAL A 21 -3.14 8.75 -2.16
C VAL A 21 -4.24 8.33 -3.14
N GLY A 22 -4.93 7.22 -2.91
CA GLY A 22 -6.04 6.79 -3.76
C GLY A 22 -7.20 7.79 -3.80
N GLY A 23 -7.52 8.40 -2.66
CA GLY A 23 -8.53 9.45 -2.56
C GLY A 23 -8.13 10.73 -3.29
N LEU A 24 -6.87 11.16 -3.16
CA LEU A 24 -6.34 12.32 -3.90
C LEU A 24 -6.33 12.07 -5.40
N ALA A 25 -5.91 10.87 -5.85
CA ALA A 25 -5.99 10.49 -7.26
C ALA A 25 -7.43 10.61 -7.79
N GLY A 26 -8.40 10.14 -7.01
CA GLY A 26 -9.83 10.27 -7.32
C GLY A 26 -10.32 11.72 -7.39
N ILE A 27 -9.94 12.56 -6.42
CA ILE A 27 -10.30 13.99 -6.40
C ILE A 27 -9.70 14.70 -7.62
N ILE A 28 -8.40 14.53 -7.87
CA ILE A 28 -7.69 15.23 -8.94
C ILE A 28 -8.28 14.82 -10.30
N GLU A 29 -8.40 13.51 -10.57
CA GLU A 29 -8.93 13.05 -11.85
C GLU A 29 -10.40 13.46 -12.06
N GLY A 30 -11.22 13.34 -11.01
CA GLY A 30 -12.61 13.83 -11.06
C GLY A 30 -12.69 15.33 -11.30
N SER A 31 -11.80 16.09 -10.65
CA SER A 31 -11.78 17.54 -10.74
C SER A 31 -11.35 18.06 -12.10
N VAL A 32 -10.43 17.35 -12.75
CA VAL A 32 -10.01 17.65 -14.12
C VAL A 32 -11.15 17.44 -15.11
N ARG A 33 -11.99 16.42 -14.91
CA ARG A 33 -13.09 16.10 -15.84
C ARG A 33 -14.35 16.92 -15.64
N TYR A 34 -14.72 17.20 -14.38
CA TYR A 34 -16.06 17.71 -14.04
C TYR A 34 -16.02 19.00 -13.18
N GLY A 35 -14.84 19.59 -12.95
CA GLY A 35 -14.65 20.65 -11.94
C GLY A 35 -14.56 20.08 -10.52
N LEU A 36 -14.29 20.89 -9.49
CA LEU A 36 -13.97 20.38 -8.13
C LEU A 36 -14.99 19.33 -7.61
N THR A 37 -14.60 18.06 -7.58
CA THR A 37 -15.45 16.94 -7.12
C THR A 37 -14.84 16.24 -5.91
N LEU A 38 -15.33 16.54 -4.71
CA LEU A 38 -14.91 15.84 -3.49
C LEU A 38 -15.47 14.40 -3.40
N HIS A 39 -16.62 14.14 -4.03
CA HIS A 39 -17.28 12.83 -3.97
C HIS A 39 -16.51 11.72 -4.69
N THR A 40 -15.60 12.05 -5.62
CA THR A 40 -14.75 11.08 -6.33
C THR A 40 -13.61 10.56 -5.46
N ALA A 41 -13.38 11.15 -4.27
CA ALA A 41 -12.42 10.65 -3.30
C ALA A 41 -12.74 9.22 -2.84
N PHE A 42 -13.99 8.97 -2.47
CA PHE A 42 -14.38 7.67 -1.91
C PHE A 42 -14.24 6.51 -2.91
N PRO A 43 -14.71 6.62 -4.16
CA PRO A 43 -14.40 5.64 -5.19
C PRO A 43 -12.90 5.43 -5.42
N GLY A 44 -12.10 6.51 -5.46
CA GLY A 44 -10.65 6.42 -5.63
C GLY A 44 -9.96 5.64 -4.50
N MET A 45 -10.34 5.92 -3.25
CA MET A 45 -9.88 5.17 -2.08
C MET A 45 -10.23 3.68 -2.18
N LEU A 46 -11.49 3.37 -2.47
CA LEU A 46 -11.99 2.00 -2.47
C LEU A 46 -11.37 1.16 -3.59
N LEU A 47 -11.27 1.70 -4.81
CA LEU A 47 -10.64 1.01 -5.93
C LEU A 47 -9.15 0.75 -5.68
N THR A 48 -8.44 1.72 -5.12
CA THR A 48 -7.03 1.58 -4.76
C THR A 48 -6.83 0.51 -3.68
N LEU A 49 -7.71 0.49 -2.66
CA LEU A 49 -7.69 -0.53 -1.62
C LEU A 49 -7.94 -1.93 -2.16
N LEU A 50 -8.91 -2.08 -3.07
CA LEU A 50 -9.15 -3.35 -3.77
C LEU A 50 -7.94 -3.79 -4.58
N GLY A 51 -7.28 -2.87 -5.28
CA GLY A 51 -6.02 -3.12 -6.00
C GLY A 51 -4.94 -3.69 -5.07
N ALA A 52 -4.72 -3.04 -3.92
CA ALA A 52 -3.78 -3.52 -2.91
C ALA A 52 -4.15 -4.91 -2.37
N PHE A 53 -5.44 -5.14 -2.06
CA PHE A 53 -5.93 -6.41 -1.55
C PHE A 53 -5.66 -7.56 -2.53
N PHE A 54 -6.05 -7.40 -3.80
CA PHE A 54 -5.80 -8.42 -4.82
C PHE A 54 -4.30 -8.59 -5.11
N GLY A 55 -3.52 -7.51 -5.05
CA GLY A 55 -2.07 -7.57 -5.17
C GLY A 55 -1.43 -8.39 -4.06
N GLY A 56 -1.76 -8.08 -2.80
CA GLY A 56 -1.30 -8.83 -1.63
C GLY A 56 -1.69 -10.31 -1.69
N PHE A 57 -2.96 -10.60 -2.01
CA PHE A 57 -3.43 -11.98 -2.21
C PHE A 57 -2.61 -12.70 -3.28
N THR A 58 -2.40 -12.08 -4.44
CA THR A 58 -1.59 -12.65 -5.52
C THR A 58 -0.15 -12.90 -5.07
N GLY A 59 0.46 -11.94 -4.37
CA GLY A 59 1.82 -12.07 -3.86
C GLY A 59 1.97 -13.22 -2.86
N PHE A 60 1.04 -13.35 -1.90
CA PHE A 60 1.04 -14.48 -0.96
C PHE A 60 0.79 -15.82 -1.65
N PHE A 61 -0.13 -15.87 -2.60
CA PHE A 61 -0.40 -17.08 -3.39
C PHE A 61 0.85 -17.52 -4.16
N LEU A 62 1.50 -16.60 -4.88
CA LEU A 62 2.73 -16.89 -5.62
C LEU A 62 3.86 -17.32 -4.69
N LYS A 63 4.02 -16.64 -3.55
CA LYS A 63 4.99 -17.00 -2.51
C LYS A 63 4.77 -18.45 -2.07
N ASP A 64 3.53 -18.83 -1.76
CA ASP A 64 3.22 -20.19 -1.33
C ASP A 64 3.42 -21.22 -2.45
N CYS A 65 3.11 -20.90 -3.71
CA CYS A 65 3.45 -21.75 -4.84
C CYS A 65 4.97 -21.98 -4.93
N PHE A 66 5.79 -20.92 -4.83
CA PHE A 66 7.25 -21.06 -4.85
C PHE A 66 7.79 -21.86 -3.68
N ARG A 67 7.21 -21.69 -2.49
CA ARG A 67 7.56 -22.48 -1.30
C ARG A 67 7.21 -23.96 -1.48
N ALA A 68 6.02 -24.25 -2.00
CA ALA A 68 5.57 -25.61 -2.28
C ALA A 68 6.48 -26.31 -3.31
N VAL A 69 6.85 -25.62 -4.39
CA VAL A 69 7.80 -26.12 -5.40
C VAL A 69 9.17 -26.44 -4.79
N ARG A 70 9.58 -25.71 -3.74
CA ARG A 70 10.83 -25.95 -3.00
C ARG A 70 10.70 -26.97 -1.85
N GLY A 71 9.52 -27.59 -1.66
CA GLY A 71 9.27 -28.50 -0.54
C GLY A 71 9.18 -27.83 0.83
N MET A 72 9.00 -26.51 0.87
CA MET A 72 8.85 -25.74 2.10
C MET A 72 7.38 -25.68 2.54
N LYS A 73 7.16 -25.55 3.85
CA LYS A 73 5.80 -25.35 4.39
C LYS A 73 5.21 -24.01 3.94
N PRO A 74 3.87 -23.95 3.69
CA PRO A 74 3.17 -22.70 3.40
C PRO A 74 3.37 -21.63 4.46
N TYR A 75 3.37 -20.38 4.05
CA TYR A 75 3.47 -19.24 4.95
C TYR A 75 2.19 -19.11 5.79
N ARG A 76 2.33 -18.89 7.10
CA ARG A 76 1.19 -18.85 8.05
C ARG A 76 0.65 -17.45 8.34
N GLY A 77 0.98 -16.44 7.52
CA GLY A 77 0.30 -15.14 7.56
C GLY A 77 0.38 -14.40 8.90
N VAL A 78 1.50 -14.54 9.63
CA VAL A 78 1.63 -13.92 10.96
C VAL A 78 1.88 -12.42 10.86
N ASN A 79 2.57 -12.00 9.81
CA ASN A 79 2.92 -10.62 9.54
C ASN A 79 2.18 -10.11 8.30
N ASN A 80 1.95 -8.81 8.26
CA ASN A 80 1.23 -8.18 7.14
C ASN A 80 1.67 -6.74 6.90
N ASP A 81 2.86 -6.36 7.37
CA ASP A 81 3.45 -5.04 7.20
C ASP A 81 4.03 -4.83 5.80
N GLY A 82 4.67 -5.86 5.25
CA GLY A 82 5.37 -5.79 3.97
C GLY A 82 4.45 -5.54 2.79
N TRP A 83 3.35 -6.28 2.68
CA TRP A 83 2.39 -6.03 1.59
C TRP A 83 1.62 -4.71 1.76
N MET A 84 1.39 -4.23 2.99
CA MET A 84 0.78 -2.93 3.24
C MET A 84 1.70 -1.77 2.88
N MET A 85 2.96 -1.81 3.32
CA MET A 85 3.98 -0.84 2.92
C MET A 85 4.22 -0.86 1.42
N GLY A 86 4.31 -2.06 0.84
CA GLY A 86 4.44 -2.27 -0.59
C GLY A 86 3.25 -1.70 -1.36
N GLY A 87 2.03 -1.96 -0.90
CA GLY A 87 0.81 -1.40 -1.46
C GLY A 87 0.86 0.13 -1.45
N PHE A 88 1.14 0.74 -0.29
CA PHE A 88 1.23 2.20 -0.17
C PHE A 88 2.27 2.81 -1.12
N MET A 89 3.49 2.28 -1.11
CA MET A 89 4.58 2.78 -1.94
C MET A 89 4.25 2.59 -3.44
N GLY A 90 3.69 1.44 -3.79
CA GLY A 90 3.22 1.14 -5.13
C GLY A 90 2.16 2.13 -5.58
N THR A 91 1.14 2.40 -4.76
CA THR A 91 0.12 3.43 -5.04
C THR A 91 0.76 4.78 -5.31
N LEU A 92 1.67 5.23 -4.44
CA LEU A 92 2.34 6.52 -4.56
C LEU A 92 3.14 6.62 -5.86
N VAL A 93 4.01 5.64 -6.12
CA VAL A 93 4.85 5.61 -7.32
C VAL A 93 4.00 5.49 -8.59
N GLY A 94 2.99 4.62 -8.59
CA GLY A 94 2.08 4.45 -9.73
C GLY A 94 1.29 5.72 -10.05
N THR A 95 0.86 6.45 -9.02
CA THR A 95 0.19 7.75 -9.18
C THR A 95 1.15 8.80 -9.72
N LEU A 96 2.35 8.92 -9.14
CA LEU A 96 3.37 9.87 -9.60
C LEU A 96 3.84 9.59 -11.03
N PHE A 97 3.97 8.32 -11.40
CA PHE A 97 4.27 7.91 -12.76
C PHE A 97 3.19 8.38 -13.72
N GLN A 98 1.91 8.24 -13.37
CA GLN A 98 0.83 8.76 -14.21
C GLN A 98 0.80 10.29 -14.26
N VAL A 99 1.10 10.99 -13.17
CA VAL A 99 1.27 12.46 -13.19
C VAL A 99 2.37 12.85 -14.18
N ALA A 100 3.49 12.11 -14.20
CA ALA A 100 4.63 12.43 -15.07
C ALA A 100 4.37 12.14 -16.56
N VAL A 101 3.52 11.14 -16.87
CA VAL A 101 3.32 10.65 -18.24
C VAL A 101 1.99 11.11 -18.85
N SER A 102 1.05 11.62 -18.05
CA SER A 102 -0.28 12.05 -18.49
C SER A 102 -0.41 13.58 -18.46
N PRO A 103 -0.26 14.28 -19.61
CA PRO A 103 -0.35 15.75 -19.68
C PRO A 103 -1.70 16.28 -19.21
N ASP A 104 -2.76 15.49 -19.40
CA ASP A 104 -4.14 15.86 -19.08
C ASP A 104 -4.56 15.38 -17.69
N GLY A 105 -3.64 14.88 -16.84
CA GLY A 105 -3.98 14.34 -15.51
C GLY A 105 -4.97 13.17 -15.55
N THR A 106 -5.11 12.51 -16.69
CA THR A 106 -6.04 11.40 -16.91
C THR A 106 -5.40 10.09 -16.48
N ASN A 107 -6.20 9.13 -15.97
CA ASN A 107 -5.76 7.80 -15.54
C ASN A 107 -4.93 7.76 -14.24
N LEU A 108 -5.01 8.79 -13.40
CA LEU A 108 -4.36 8.81 -12.08
C LEU A 108 -4.86 7.67 -11.19
N ILE A 109 -6.17 7.41 -11.21
CA ILE A 109 -6.79 6.30 -10.48
C ILE A 109 -6.26 4.95 -10.99
N ILE A 110 -6.05 4.81 -12.29
CA ILE A 110 -5.50 3.56 -12.85
C ILE A 110 -4.06 3.37 -12.37
N GLY A 111 -3.26 4.44 -12.36
CA GLY A 111 -1.90 4.42 -11.80
C GLY A 111 -1.89 4.02 -10.34
N SER A 112 -2.81 4.57 -9.54
CA SER A 112 -2.93 4.24 -8.12
C SER A 112 -3.32 2.78 -7.90
N ILE A 113 -4.28 2.23 -8.66
CA ILE A 113 -4.74 0.83 -8.57
C ILE A 113 -3.64 -0.14 -8.99
N VAL A 114 -3.04 0.06 -10.16
CA VAL A 114 -2.00 -0.84 -10.71
C VAL A 114 -0.75 -0.77 -9.84
N GLY A 115 -0.38 0.43 -9.40
CA GLY A 115 0.69 0.64 -8.44
C GLY A 115 0.44 -0.10 -7.14
N ALA A 116 -0.74 0.07 -6.55
CA ALA A 116 -1.14 -0.62 -5.32
C ALA A 116 -1.05 -2.14 -5.47
N TYR A 117 -1.54 -2.68 -6.59
CA TYR A 117 -1.53 -4.11 -6.89
C TYR A 117 -0.09 -4.65 -6.96
N ILE A 118 0.74 -4.06 -7.82
CA ILE A 118 2.12 -4.53 -8.02
C ILE A 118 2.93 -4.34 -6.72
N GLY A 119 2.81 -3.18 -6.09
CA GLY A 119 3.50 -2.88 -4.84
C GLY A 119 3.14 -3.86 -3.73
N ALA A 120 1.84 -4.15 -3.55
CA ALA A 120 1.38 -5.12 -2.57
C ALA A 120 1.86 -6.55 -2.89
N ALA A 121 1.80 -6.96 -4.15
CA ALA A 121 2.30 -8.27 -4.59
C ALA A 121 3.80 -8.42 -4.32
N CYS A 122 4.59 -7.40 -4.66
CA CYS A 122 6.03 -7.37 -4.39
C CYS A 122 6.33 -7.32 -2.89
N GLY A 123 5.54 -6.58 -2.10
CA GLY A 123 5.70 -6.45 -0.65
C GLY A 123 5.35 -7.72 0.13
N ALA A 124 4.42 -8.54 -0.39
CA ALA A 124 4.05 -9.82 0.21
C ALA A 124 5.19 -10.86 0.19
N MET A 125 6.11 -10.76 -0.77
CA MET A 125 7.23 -11.69 -0.91
C MET A 125 8.21 -11.62 0.28
N PRO A 126 8.79 -10.45 0.63
CA PRO A 126 9.68 -10.29 1.78
C PRO A 126 8.95 -10.10 3.12
N ASP A 127 7.62 -10.18 3.16
CA ASP A 127 6.80 -9.81 4.33
C ASP A 127 7.24 -10.48 5.66
N GLU A 128 7.74 -11.72 5.58
CA GLU A 128 8.27 -12.46 6.74
C GLU A 128 9.50 -11.82 7.40
N PHE A 129 10.24 -10.97 6.66
CA PHE A 129 11.41 -10.26 7.14
C PHE A 129 11.11 -8.81 7.52
N VAL A 130 10.05 -8.21 6.98
CA VAL A 130 9.75 -6.78 7.17
C VAL A 130 9.41 -6.48 8.63
N THR A 131 8.48 -7.21 9.23
CA THR A 131 8.06 -6.95 10.63
C THR A 131 9.21 -7.13 11.64
N PRO A 132 10.05 -8.19 11.57
CA PRO A 132 11.24 -8.27 12.42
C PRO A 132 12.21 -7.09 12.25
N ILE A 133 12.41 -6.61 11.02
CA ILE A 133 13.27 -5.45 10.75
C ILE A 133 12.69 -4.19 11.39
N LEU A 134 11.39 -3.95 11.24
CA LEU A 134 10.70 -2.81 11.85
C LEU A 134 10.82 -2.86 13.38
N GLY A 135 10.56 -4.01 14.00
CA GLY A 135 10.71 -4.18 15.44
C GLY A 135 12.13 -3.83 15.94
N ARG A 136 13.17 -4.25 15.21
CA ARG A 136 14.56 -3.88 15.54
C ARG A 136 14.85 -2.40 15.37
N MET A 137 14.22 -1.73 14.40
CA MET A 137 14.38 -0.29 14.19
C MET A 137 13.73 0.51 15.33
N GLU A 138 12.57 0.06 15.82
CA GLU A 138 11.86 0.70 16.93
C GLU A 138 12.60 0.53 18.25
N GLU A 139 13.10 -0.68 18.56
CA GLU A 139 13.98 -0.93 19.72
C GLU A 139 15.15 0.06 19.72
N LYS A 140 15.87 0.17 18.60
CA LYS A 140 17.01 1.08 18.45
C LYS A 140 16.64 2.56 18.54
N ALA A 141 15.43 2.94 18.15
CA ALA A 141 14.95 4.31 18.24
C ALA A 141 14.57 4.68 19.68
N SER A 142 14.05 3.72 20.46
CA SER A 142 13.73 3.89 21.87
C SER A 142 14.97 4.04 22.75
N ASP A 143 16.10 3.46 22.34
CA ASP A 143 17.39 3.55 23.05
C ASP A 143 18.17 4.85 22.77
N ARG A 144 17.63 5.77 21.96
CA ARG A 144 18.24 7.09 21.75
C ARG A 144 17.81 8.05 22.86
N PRO A 145 18.75 8.77 23.50
CA PRO A 145 18.45 9.69 24.61
C PRO A 145 17.56 10.86 24.19
#